data_AF-A0A1Q3M588-F1
#
_entry.id   AF-A0A1Q3M588-F1
#
_cell.length_a   1.000
_cell.length_b   1.000
_cell.length_c   1.000
_cell.angle_alpha   90.00
_cell.angle_beta   90.00
_cell.angle_gamma   90.00
#
_symmetry.space_group_name_H-M   'P 1'
#
loop_
_entity.id
_entity.type
_entity.pdbx_description
1 polymer ?
#
loop_
_entity_poly.entity_id
_entity_poly.type
_entity_poly.pdbx_seq_one_letter_code
_entity_poly.pdbx_strand_id
1 'polypeptide(L)'
;MNQPALGKKIVELRKAKGYTQEELVNKCNLNIRTLQRIESGEVEPRSYTVKAIFAALDYEDKTDLTSPETDSDSPSIEKKNILVNNRIYAYVIDLFNFKTNKMKKLTILTTLVLCIIFAGTNFMHAQKQENTNPMLGTWIQCNAQGESMYSNNAAEIKVITPETFTVMVIDKEKKMFMAELLGTYTLDKDTYTETITHSNPQIVGYTGRVNIFKITFKGDLLILEGQNNTYNQTWKRINPEELKVVNSEKK
;
A
#
# COMPACT_ATOMS: atom_id res chain seq x y z
N MET A 1 13.69 -22.81 56.60
CA MET A 1 14.06 -23.49 55.33
C MET A 1 14.60 -22.42 54.41
N ASN A 2 15.72 -22.66 53.73
CA ASN A 2 16.37 -21.69 52.85
C ASN A 2 15.81 -21.86 51.43
N GLN A 3 15.46 -20.77 50.76
CA GLN A 3 15.03 -20.73 49.35
C GLN A 3 16.13 -20.08 48.49
N PRO A 4 17.31 -20.74 48.31
CA PRO A 4 18.42 -20.15 47.57
C PRO A 4 18.10 -19.95 46.07
N ALA A 5 17.12 -20.68 45.53
CA ALA A 5 16.69 -20.53 44.14
C ALA A 5 15.95 -19.19 43.90
N LEU A 6 15.05 -18.81 44.81
CA LEU A 6 14.33 -17.54 44.73
C LEU A 6 15.28 -16.35 44.85
N GLY A 7 16.19 -16.39 45.83
CA GLY A 7 17.20 -15.34 46.02
C GLY A 7 18.08 -15.15 44.79
N LYS A 8 18.59 -16.24 44.21
CA LYS A 8 19.36 -16.21 42.95
C LYS A 8 18.57 -15.62 41.80
N LYS A 9 17.27 -15.94 41.69
CA LYS A 9 16.43 -15.42 40.61
C LYS A 9 16.19 -13.92 40.73
N ILE A 10 15.97 -13.43 41.94
CA ILE A 10 15.83 -11.99 42.22
C ILE A 10 17.12 -11.24 41.88
N VAL A 11 18.29 -11.78 42.26
CA VAL A 11 19.60 -11.19 41.90
C VAL A 11 19.80 -11.12 40.39
N GLU A 12 19.48 -12.19 39.67
CA GLU A 12 19.59 -12.25 38.20
C GLU A 12 18.72 -11.17 37.54
N LEU A 13 17.44 -11.09 37.91
CA LEU A 13 16.49 -10.12 37.35
C LEU A 13 16.85 -8.69 37.70
N ARG A 14 17.29 -8.44 38.95
CA ARG A 14 17.73 -7.11 39.39
C ARG A 14 18.93 -6.62 38.58
N LYS A 15 19.93 -7.47 38.38
CA LYS A 15 21.11 -7.15 37.56
C LYS A 15 20.74 -6.96 36.09
N ALA A 16 19.83 -7.78 35.54
CA ALA A 16 19.34 -7.62 34.17
C ALA A 16 18.63 -6.27 33.95
N LYS A 17 17.99 -5.70 34.98
CA LYS A 17 17.39 -4.37 34.97
C LYS A 17 18.37 -3.23 35.32
N GLY A 18 19.62 -3.55 35.66
CA GLY A 18 20.63 -2.57 36.04
C GLY A 18 20.43 -1.95 37.42
N TYR A 19 19.57 -2.52 38.27
CA TYR A 19 19.26 -1.94 39.58
C TYR A 19 20.29 -2.32 40.65
N THR A 20 20.64 -1.36 41.49
CA THR A 20 21.28 -1.59 42.79
C THR A 20 20.27 -2.18 43.80
N GLN A 21 20.76 -2.71 44.93
CA GLN A 21 19.86 -3.19 45.99
C GLN A 21 18.99 -2.05 46.54
N GLU A 22 19.55 -0.84 46.71
CA GLU A 22 18.82 0.34 47.17
C GLU A 22 17.70 0.75 46.21
N GLU A 23 17.96 0.74 44.89
CA GLU A 23 16.95 1.10 43.89
C GLU A 23 15.80 0.10 43.83
N LEU A 24 16.09 -1.20 43.94
CA LEU A 24 15.02 -2.22 43.97
C LEU A 24 14.16 -2.06 45.23
N VAL A 25 14.80 -1.82 46.38
CA VAL A 25 14.13 -1.61 47.68
C VAL A 25 13.17 -0.42 47.63
N ASN A 26 13.60 0.68 47.02
CA ASN A 26 12.74 1.87 46.84
C ASN A 26 11.52 1.57 45.96
N LYS A 27 11.66 0.71 44.95
CA LYS A 27 10.56 0.34 44.04
C LYS A 27 9.57 -0.65 44.65
N CYS A 28 10.03 -1.57 45.50
CA CYS A 28 9.16 -2.58 46.13
C CYS A 28 8.76 -2.23 47.57
N ASN A 29 9.17 -1.05 48.07
CA ASN A 29 8.89 -0.55 49.42
C ASN A 29 9.29 -1.54 50.53
N LEU A 30 10.51 -2.07 50.45
CA LEU A 30 11.06 -3.00 51.44
C LEU A 30 12.13 -2.33 52.30
N ASN A 31 12.69 -3.07 53.26
CA ASN A 31 13.94 -2.69 53.92
C ASN A 31 15.11 -3.35 53.19
N ILE A 32 16.23 -2.63 53.04
CA ILE A 32 17.43 -3.16 52.39
C ILE A 32 17.96 -4.44 53.02
N ARG A 33 17.91 -4.55 54.36
CA ARG A 33 18.30 -5.78 55.06
C ARG A 33 17.36 -6.94 54.75
N THR A 34 16.08 -6.66 54.49
CA THR A 34 15.10 -7.67 54.09
C THR A 34 15.43 -8.20 52.69
N LEU A 35 15.71 -7.31 51.73
CA LEU A 35 16.10 -7.73 50.38
C LEU A 35 17.41 -8.54 50.40
N GLN A 36 18.42 -8.12 51.17
CA GLN A 36 19.70 -8.83 51.27
C GLN A 36 19.55 -10.26 51.81
N ARG A 37 18.71 -10.45 52.83
CA ARG A 37 18.42 -11.78 53.39
C ARG A 37 17.62 -12.65 52.43
N ILE A 38 16.75 -12.07 51.61
CA ILE A 38 16.04 -12.78 50.54
C ILE A 38 17.00 -13.19 49.42
N GLU A 39 17.86 -12.27 48.95
CA GLU A 39 18.84 -12.53 47.88
C GLU A 39 19.89 -13.60 48.29
N SER A 40 20.28 -13.63 49.57
CA SER A 40 21.15 -14.66 50.15
C SER A 40 20.43 -15.97 50.48
N GLY A 41 19.10 -15.99 50.44
CA GLY A 41 18.27 -17.17 50.74
C GLY A 41 18.18 -17.51 52.23
N GLU A 42 18.55 -16.59 53.12
CA GLU A 42 18.45 -16.74 54.58
C GLU A 42 17.01 -16.68 55.10
N VAL A 43 16.10 -16.05 54.34
CA VAL A 43 14.69 -15.93 54.70
C VAL A 43 13.79 -16.30 53.53
N GLU A 44 12.65 -16.90 53.88
CA GLU A 44 11.56 -17.15 52.95
C GLU A 44 10.54 -16.00 53.04
N PRO A 45 10.47 -15.12 52.02
CA PRO A 45 9.54 -14.01 52.02
C PRO A 45 8.09 -14.48 51.85
N ARG A 46 7.14 -13.72 52.38
CA ARG A 46 5.70 -13.97 52.15
C ARG A 46 5.35 -13.76 50.68
N SER A 47 4.32 -14.43 50.19
CA SER A 47 3.87 -14.35 48.79
C SER A 47 3.63 -12.91 48.31
N TYR A 48 3.11 -12.03 49.19
CA TYR A 48 2.95 -10.61 48.88
C TYR A 48 4.29 -9.91 48.60
N THR A 49 5.31 -10.17 49.42
CA THR A 49 6.65 -9.62 49.25
C THR A 49 7.30 -10.12 47.97
N VAL A 50 7.11 -11.39 47.62
CA VAL A 50 7.59 -11.97 46.35
C VAL A 50 6.93 -11.26 45.16
N LYS A 51 5.60 -11.10 45.20
CA LYS A 51 4.84 -10.39 44.16
C LYS A 51 5.30 -8.93 44.02
N ALA A 52 5.54 -8.22 45.13
CA ALA A 52 6.02 -6.84 45.10
C ALA A 52 7.42 -6.71 44.47
N ILE A 53 8.34 -7.62 44.81
CA ILE A 53 9.69 -7.64 44.21
C ILE A 53 9.62 -7.93 42.72
N PHE A 54 8.85 -8.95 42.32
CA PHE A 54 8.74 -9.32 40.92
C PHE A 54 7.98 -8.28 40.09
N ALA A 55 6.96 -7.63 40.64
CA ALA A 55 6.30 -6.50 40.01
C ALA A 55 7.28 -5.33 39.78
N ALA A 56 8.12 -4.99 40.77
CA ALA A 56 9.15 -3.97 40.63
C ALA A 56 10.25 -4.31 39.59
N LEU A 57 10.39 -5.61 39.27
CA LEU A 57 11.31 -6.14 38.27
C LEU A 57 10.63 -6.41 36.91
N ASP A 58 9.35 -6.04 36.75
CA ASP A 58 8.49 -6.38 35.60
C ASP A 58 8.52 -7.87 35.24
N TYR A 59 8.60 -8.73 36.25
CA TYR A 59 8.62 -10.17 36.11
C TYR A 59 7.26 -10.74 36.51
N GLU A 60 6.53 -11.31 35.56
CA GLU A 60 5.33 -12.08 35.87
C GLU A 60 5.74 -13.50 36.26
N ASP A 61 5.67 -13.80 37.56
CA ASP A 61 5.93 -15.13 38.07
C ASP A 61 4.78 -16.07 37.68
N LYS A 62 5.09 -17.10 36.87
CA LYS A 62 4.11 -18.08 36.38
C LYS A 62 3.74 -19.15 37.41
N THR A 63 4.29 -19.10 38.62
CA THR A 63 3.90 -20.00 39.70
C THR A 63 2.66 -19.46 40.42
N ASP A 64 1.53 -19.87 39.87
CA ASP A 64 0.19 -19.69 40.42
C ASP A 64 0.10 -20.37 41.80
N LEU A 65 0.22 -19.59 42.88
CA LEU A 65 -0.19 -19.98 44.21
C LEU A 65 -1.47 -19.22 44.58
N THR A 66 -2.56 -19.95 44.34
CA THR A 66 -3.91 -19.94 44.96
C THR A 66 -4.90 -18.81 44.62
N SER A 67 -6.04 -19.28 44.12
CA SER A 67 -7.41 -18.71 44.11
C SER A 67 -7.94 -18.28 45.49
N PRO A 68 -9.17 -17.75 45.58
CA PRO A 68 -9.73 -16.52 45.00
C PRO A 68 -10.20 -15.57 46.14
N GLU A 69 -11.00 -14.54 45.80
CA GLU A 69 -11.64 -13.51 46.65
C GLU A 69 -10.82 -12.21 46.81
N THR A 70 -11.35 -10.99 46.64
CA THR A 70 -12.71 -10.45 46.39
C THR A 70 -12.58 -9.00 45.88
N ASP A 71 -13.54 -8.58 45.06
CA ASP A 71 -14.13 -7.24 44.83
C ASP A 71 -13.36 -5.94 45.12
N SER A 72 -13.18 -5.09 44.10
CA SER A 72 -13.75 -3.72 44.02
C SER A 72 -13.17 -2.91 42.83
N ASP A 73 -14.08 -2.57 41.92
CA ASP A 73 -14.25 -1.33 41.15
C ASP A 73 -13.08 -0.52 40.54
N SER A 74 -13.08 -0.56 39.19
CA SER A 74 -13.02 0.57 38.24
C SER A 74 -11.64 1.15 37.81
N PRO A 75 -11.56 1.87 36.67
CA PRO A 75 -11.40 1.27 35.34
C PRO A 75 -10.17 1.84 34.59
N SER A 76 -9.52 1.05 33.73
CA SER A 76 -8.75 1.62 32.60
C SER A 76 -8.68 0.66 31.43
N ILE A 77 -9.34 1.11 30.38
CA ILE A 77 -9.40 0.60 29.03
C ILE A 77 -7.96 0.60 28.48
N GLU A 78 -7.30 -0.57 28.35
CA GLU A 78 -6.25 -0.78 27.30
C GLU A 78 -5.65 -2.20 27.19
N LYS A 79 -5.81 -3.11 28.16
CA LYS A 79 -5.12 -4.42 28.11
C LYS A 79 -5.84 -5.56 27.36
N LYS A 80 -6.91 -5.28 26.61
CA LYS A 80 -7.63 -6.35 25.87
C LYS A 80 -6.96 -6.73 24.53
N ASN A 81 -6.06 -5.90 24.00
CA ASN A 81 -5.45 -6.10 22.68
C ASN A 81 -4.11 -6.87 22.69
N ILE A 82 -3.53 -7.17 23.85
CA ILE A 82 -2.24 -7.89 23.94
C ILE A 82 -2.44 -9.42 24.06
N LEU A 83 -3.60 -9.90 24.51
CA LEU A 83 -3.83 -11.35 24.72
C LEU A 83 -4.14 -12.13 23.43
N VAL A 84 -4.58 -11.46 22.36
CA VAL A 84 -4.95 -12.13 21.10
C VAL A 84 -3.70 -12.53 20.30
N ASN A 85 -2.64 -11.72 20.36
CA ASN A 85 -1.39 -11.94 19.62
C ASN A 85 -0.58 -13.15 20.13
N ASN A 86 -0.75 -13.56 21.38
CA ASN A 86 0.04 -14.65 21.97
C ASN A 86 -0.47 -16.04 21.55
N ARG A 87 -1.77 -16.21 21.28
CA ARG A 87 -2.33 -17.53 20.92
C ARG A 87 -1.97 -17.92 19.49
N ILE A 88 -2.09 -17.01 18.54
CA ILE A 88 -1.72 -17.26 17.14
C ILE A 88 -0.23 -17.59 17.04
N TYR A 89 0.62 -16.81 17.71
CA TYR A 89 2.06 -17.05 17.72
C TYR A 89 2.43 -18.42 18.33
N ALA A 90 1.75 -18.83 19.41
CA ALA A 90 1.93 -20.16 19.99
C ALA A 90 1.53 -21.29 19.02
N TYR A 91 0.43 -21.13 18.27
CA TYR A 91 0.05 -22.11 17.24
C TYR A 91 1.05 -22.15 16.08
N VAL A 92 1.59 -21.00 15.67
CA VAL A 92 2.63 -20.93 14.64
C VAL A 92 3.91 -21.64 15.10
N ILE A 93 4.37 -21.39 16.33
CA ILE A 93 5.55 -22.08 16.88
C ILE A 93 5.31 -23.59 17.00
N ASP A 94 4.13 -24.02 17.50
CA ASP A 94 3.83 -25.44 17.58
C ASP A 94 3.78 -26.10 16.20
N LEU A 95 3.30 -25.40 15.16
CA LEU A 95 3.24 -25.95 13.80
C LEU A 95 4.62 -26.38 13.27
N PHE A 96 5.69 -25.67 13.64
CA PHE A 96 7.07 -26.01 13.28
C PHE A 96 7.75 -26.96 14.29
N ASN A 97 7.12 -27.27 15.41
CA ASN A 97 7.65 -28.21 16.40
C ASN A 97 7.36 -29.67 16.00
N PHE A 98 8.28 -30.26 15.25
CA PHE A 98 8.21 -31.63 14.73
C PHE A 98 8.48 -32.73 15.77
N LYS A 99 8.60 -32.44 17.07
CA LYS A 99 8.75 -33.50 18.08
C LYS A 99 7.49 -34.38 18.18
N THR A 100 6.31 -33.84 17.87
CA THR A 100 5.01 -34.51 18.00
C THR A 100 4.23 -34.46 16.69
N ASN A 101 3.56 -35.54 16.29
CA ASN A 101 2.68 -35.62 15.11
C ASN A 101 3.30 -35.17 13.77
N LYS A 102 4.57 -35.56 13.54
CA LYS A 102 5.39 -35.18 12.36
C LYS A 102 4.65 -35.21 11.02
N MET A 103 3.99 -36.33 10.71
CA MET A 103 3.33 -36.53 9.40
C MET A 103 2.18 -35.55 9.18
N LYS A 104 1.35 -35.29 10.19
CA LYS A 104 0.21 -34.37 10.09
C LYS A 104 0.67 -32.92 9.94
N LYS A 105 1.69 -32.51 10.71
CA LYS A 105 2.27 -31.16 10.62
C LYS A 105 2.95 -30.92 9.27
N LEU A 106 3.64 -31.93 8.73
CA LEU A 106 4.23 -31.88 7.38
C LEU A 106 3.16 -31.70 6.30
N THR A 107 2.06 -32.45 6.36
CA THR A 107 0.94 -32.31 5.40
C THR A 107 0.31 -30.92 5.45
N ILE A 108 0.14 -30.33 6.64
CA ILE A 108 -0.41 -28.97 6.78
C ILE A 108 0.54 -27.95 6.15
N LEU A 109 1.84 -28.06 6.41
CA LEU A 109 2.84 -27.14 5.87
C LEU A 109 2.95 -27.23 4.34
N THR A 110 2.93 -28.44 3.76
CA THR A 110 2.97 -28.62 2.31
C THR A 110 1.72 -28.06 1.63
N THR A 111 0.55 -28.20 2.27
CA THR A 111 -0.71 -27.66 1.74
C THR A 111 -0.69 -26.13 1.78
N LEU A 112 -0.19 -25.53 2.86
CA LEU A 112 -0.03 -24.07 2.97
C LEU A 112 0.89 -23.51 1.87
N VAL A 113 2.01 -24.19 1.62
CA VAL A 113 2.97 -23.80 0.56
C VAL A 113 2.31 -23.87 -0.82
N LEU A 114 1.56 -24.93 -1.12
CA LEU A 114 0.82 -25.05 -2.38
C LEU A 114 -0.22 -23.93 -2.55
N CYS A 115 -0.94 -23.57 -1.48
CA CYS A 115 -1.88 -22.45 -1.52
C CYS A 115 -1.18 -21.11 -1.77
N ILE A 116 -0.01 -20.88 -1.17
CA ILE A 116 0.78 -19.66 -1.41
C ILE A 116 1.27 -19.61 -2.86
N ILE A 117 1.74 -20.73 -3.42
CA ILE A 117 2.16 -20.81 -4.82
C ILE A 117 0.97 -20.52 -5.74
N PHE A 118 -0.19 -21.13 -5.49
CA PHE A 118 -1.41 -20.91 -6.27
C PHE A 118 -1.91 -19.46 -6.17
N ALA A 119 -1.88 -18.85 -4.99
CA ALA A 119 -2.23 -17.43 -4.83
C ALA A 119 -1.24 -16.51 -5.56
N GLY A 120 0.06 -16.83 -5.49
CA GLY A 120 1.12 -16.08 -6.16
C GLY A 120 1.00 -16.12 -7.68
N THR A 121 0.70 -17.28 -8.28
CA THR A 121 0.53 -17.39 -9.74
C THR A 121 -0.67 -16.59 -10.23
N ASN A 122 -1.80 -16.61 -9.51
CA ASN A 122 -2.96 -15.78 -9.81
C ASN A 122 -2.64 -14.28 -9.67
N PHE A 123 -1.89 -13.89 -8.63
CA PHE A 123 -1.49 -12.50 -8.42
C PHE A 123 -0.55 -11.99 -9.53
N MET A 124 0.43 -12.81 -9.97
CA MET A 124 1.29 -12.45 -11.10
C MET A 124 0.52 -12.37 -12.42
N HIS A 125 -0.51 -13.20 -12.62
CA HIS A 125 -1.38 -13.11 -13.79
C HIS A 125 -2.23 -11.83 -13.78
N ALA A 126 -2.72 -11.42 -12.61
CA ALA A 126 -3.45 -10.17 -12.42
C ALA A 126 -2.57 -8.93 -12.65
N GLN A 127 -1.30 -8.95 -12.22
CA GLN A 127 -0.36 -7.84 -12.46
C GLN A 127 0.08 -7.70 -13.93
N LYS A 128 -0.01 -8.77 -14.73
CA LYS A 128 0.38 -8.74 -16.16
C LYS A 128 -0.70 -8.10 -17.05
N GLN A 129 -1.89 -7.81 -16.54
CA GLN A 129 -2.94 -7.12 -17.28
C GLN A 129 -2.83 -5.60 -17.09
N GLU A 130 -1.70 -5.03 -17.49
CA GLU A 130 -1.58 -3.59 -17.69
C GLU A 130 -2.23 -3.26 -19.04
N ASN A 131 -3.54 -3.10 -19.04
CA ASN A 131 -4.30 -2.72 -20.23
C ASN A 131 -4.07 -1.23 -20.49
N THR A 132 -2.86 -0.85 -20.93
CA THR A 132 -2.56 0.52 -21.31
C THR A 132 -3.31 0.78 -22.62
N ASN A 133 -4.47 1.43 -22.52
CA ASN A 133 -5.21 1.87 -23.70
C ASN A 133 -4.24 2.69 -24.59
N PRO A 134 -3.89 2.22 -25.80
CA PRO A 134 -2.89 2.88 -26.63
C PRO A 134 -3.35 4.26 -27.12
N MET A 135 -4.63 4.60 -26.99
CA MET A 135 -5.15 5.93 -27.33
C MET A 135 -4.66 7.02 -26.37
N LEU A 136 -4.31 6.67 -25.12
CA LEU A 136 -3.99 7.65 -24.09
C LEU A 136 -2.76 8.48 -24.47
N GLY A 137 -2.83 9.79 -24.17
CA GLY A 137 -1.73 10.73 -24.39
C GLY A 137 -2.13 11.97 -25.17
N THR A 138 -1.10 12.70 -25.62
CA THR A 138 -1.24 13.91 -26.42
C THR A 138 -0.83 13.65 -27.85
N TRP A 139 -1.64 14.17 -28.76
CA TRP A 139 -1.54 13.94 -30.19
C TRP A 139 -1.59 15.26 -30.94
N ILE A 140 -0.83 15.38 -32.01
CA ILE A 140 -0.87 16.53 -32.93
C ILE A 140 -1.36 16.07 -34.29
N GLN A 141 -2.23 16.84 -34.92
CA GLN A 141 -2.77 16.49 -36.22
C GLN A 141 -1.67 16.57 -37.30
N CYS A 142 -1.64 15.58 -38.19
CA CYS A 142 -0.61 15.45 -39.22
C CYS A 142 -1.18 14.82 -40.51
N ASN A 143 -0.44 14.95 -41.61
CA ASN A 143 -0.76 14.29 -42.87
C ASN A 143 -0.39 12.79 -42.81
N ALA A 144 -0.62 12.05 -43.91
CA ALA A 144 -0.31 10.62 -43.98
C ALA A 144 1.20 10.30 -43.83
N GLN A 145 2.07 11.30 -44.00
CA GLN A 145 3.52 11.22 -43.85
C GLN A 145 3.99 11.60 -42.43
N GLY A 146 3.08 12.01 -41.53
CA GLY A 146 3.39 12.41 -40.17
C GLY A 146 3.89 13.86 -40.03
N GLU A 147 3.71 14.69 -41.07
CA GLU A 147 4.08 16.11 -41.07
C GLU A 147 2.87 16.96 -40.64
N SER A 148 3.12 18.12 -40.01
CA SER A 148 2.04 18.99 -39.55
C SER A 148 1.16 19.46 -40.72
N MET A 149 -0.16 19.39 -40.56
CA MET A 149 -1.12 19.86 -41.59
C MET A 149 -1.40 21.37 -41.52
N TYR A 150 -0.95 22.04 -40.46
CA TYR A 150 -1.15 23.47 -40.30
C TYR A 150 0.06 24.24 -40.79
N SER A 151 -0.18 25.48 -41.26
CA SER A 151 0.90 26.44 -41.41
C SER A 151 1.64 26.60 -40.08
N ASN A 152 2.87 27.14 -40.10
CA ASN A 152 3.69 27.34 -38.89
C ASN A 152 2.92 28.03 -37.74
N ASN A 153 1.86 28.77 -38.05
CA ASN A 153 1.08 29.62 -37.16
C ASN A 153 -0.13 28.94 -36.51
N ALA A 154 -0.49 27.71 -36.89
CA ALA A 154 -1.59 26.99 -36.26
C ALA A 154 -1.18 25.57 -35.83
N ALA A 155 -1.96 24.96 -34.94
CA ALA A 155 -1.86 23.54 -34.61
C ALA A 155 -3.20 23.03 -34.09
N GLU A 156 -3.49 21.75 -34.34
CA GLU A 156 -4.58 21.04 -33.72
C GLU A 156 -4.03 19.92 -32.84
N ILE A 157 -4.46 19.93 -31.59
CA ILE A 157 -3.97 19.04 -30.54
C ILE A 157 -5.16 18.25 -30.00
N LYS A 158 -5.02 16.93 -29.93
CA LYS A 158 -5.97 16.04 -29.27
C LYS A 158 -5.33 15.45 -28.02
N VAL A 159 -6.00 15.56 -26.88
CA VAL A 159 -5.58 14.92 -25.62
C VAL A 159 -6.61 13.87 -25.26
N ILE A 160 -6.16 12.63 -25.06
CA ILE A 160 -7.02 11.51 -24.68
C ILE A 160 -6.60 11.01 -23.30
N THR A 161 -7.54 11.05 -22.37
CA THR A 161 -7.42 10.55 -21.00
C THR A 161 -8.23 9.25 -20.86
N PRO A 162 -8.22 8.56 -19.70
CA PRO A 162 -9.01 7.34 -19.52
C PRO A 162 -10.51 7.50 -19.76
N GLU A 163 -11.08 8.69 -19.52
CA GLU A 163 -12.53 8.90 -19.56
C GLU A 163 -12.97 9.89 -20.66
N THR A 164 -12.09 10.79 -21.07
CA THR A 164 -12.44 11.90 -21.94
C THR A 164 -11.40 12.12 -23.02
N PHE A 165 -11.82 12.83 -24.08
CA PHE A 165 -10.91 13.43 -25.04
C PHE A 165 -11.22 14.91 -25.18
N THR A 166 -10.21 15.71 -25.51
CA THR A 166 -10.39 17.08 -25.95
C THR A 166 -9.63 17.33 -27.24
N VAL A 167 -10.19 18.15 -28.12
CA VAL A 167 -9.55 18.66 -29.32
C VAL A 167 -9.47 20.17 -29.22
N MET A 168 -8.29 20.72 -29.43
CA MET A 168 -8.03 22.17 -29.40
C MET A 168 -7.30 22.56 -30.68
N VAL A 169 -7.85 23.54 -31.40
CA VAL A 169 -7.16 24.22 -32.50
C VAL A 169 -6.63 25.54 -31.95
N ILE A 170 -5.33 25.77 -32.07
CA ILE A 170 -4.65 26.99 -31.59
C ILE A 170 -4.11 27.81 -32.74
N ASP A 171 -4.26 29.14 -32.65
CA ASP A 171 -3.50 30.11 -33.44
C ASP A 171 -2.32 30.58 -32.57
N LYS A 172 -1.11 30.19 -32.97
CA LYS A 172 0.14 30.44 -32.23
C LYS A 172 0.54 31.92 -32.27
N GLU A 173 0.23 32.64 -33.35
CA GLU A 173 0.56 34.06 -33.47
C GLU A 173 -0.38 34.91 -32.61
N LYS A 174 -1.68 34.65 -32.71
CA LYS A 174 -2.70 35.38 -31.93
C LYS A 174 -2.80 34.90 -30.49
N LYS A 175 -2.17 33.77 -30.15
CA LYS A 175 -2.18 33.15 -28.82
C LYS A 175 -3.60 32.89 -28.31
N MET A 176 -4.44 32.36 -29.18
CA MET A 176 -5.83 32.05 -28.85
C MET A 176 -6.26 30.69 -29.38
N PHE A 177 -7.28 30.12 -28.76
CA PHE A 177 -7.97 28.95 -29.31
C PHE A 177 -8.94 29.39 -30.41
N MET A 178 -8.95 28.63 -31.49
CA MET A 178 -9.84 28.79 -32.64
C MET A 178 -11.01 27.80 -32.58
N ALA A 179 -10.81 26.63 -31.98
CA ALA A 179 -11.83 25.62 -31.76
C ALA A 179 -11.50 24.79 -30.53
N GLU A 180 -12.49 24.50 -29.69
CA GLU A 180 -12.36 23.61 -28.54
C GLU A 180 -13.54 22.63 -28.51
N LEU A 181 -13.22 21.35 -28.40
CA LEU A 181 -14.17 20.25 -28.21
C LEU A 181 -13.78 19.46 -26.97
N LEU A 182 -14.78 19.03 -26.20
CA LEU A 182 -14.63 18.07 -25.12
C LEU A 182 -15.66 16.96 -25.34
N GLY A 183 -15.25 15.72 -25.12
CA GLY A 183 -16.13 14.58 -25.26
C GLY A 183 -15.70 13.39 -24.43
N THR A 184 -16.54 12.38 -24.43
CA THR A 184 -16.24 11.05 -23.90
C THR A 184 -16.04 10.08 -25.06
N TYR A 185 -15.44 8.93 -24.80
CA TYR A 185 -15.29 7.92 -25.83
C TYR A 185 -15.44 6.51 -25.29
N THR A 186 -15.67 5.58 -26.20
CA THR A 186 -15.50 4.14 -25.98
C THR A 186 -14.50 3.57 -26.97
N LEU A 187 -13.79 2.54 -26.56
CA LEU A 187 -12.87 1.80 -27.42
C LEU A 187 -13.21 0.31 -27.30
N ASP A 188 -13.74 -0.27 -28.39
CA ASP A 188 -13.96 -1.71 -28.52
C ASP A 188 -13.09 -2.23 -29.66
N LYS A 189 -12.02 -2.95 -29.32
CA LYS A 189 -11.01 -3.46 -30.25
C LYS A 189 -10.45 -2.36 -31.17
N ASP A 190 -10.89 -2.33 -32.42
CA ASP A 190 -10.49 -1.38 -33.46
C ASP A 190 -11.54 -0.30 -33.73
N THR A 191 -12.62 -0.25 -32.95
CA THR A 191 -13.69 0.74 -33.07
C THR A 191 -13.61 1.76 -31.95
N TYR A 192 -13.34 3.02 -32.31
CA TYR A 192 -13.28 4.17 -31.42
C TYR A 192 -14.50 5.06 -31.65
N THR A 193 -15.33 5.23 -30.63
CA THR A 193 -16.54 6.04 -30.72
C THR A 193 -16.41 7.27 -29.84
N GLU A 194 -16.43 8.46 -30.43
CA GLU A 194 -16.42 9.74 -29.75
C GLU A 194 -17.84 10.28 -29.59
N THR A 195 -18.19 10.75 -28.38
CA THR A 195 -19.38 11.56 -28.13
C THR A 195 -18.97 12.96 -27.70
N ILE A 196 -19.28 13.97 -28.50
CA ILE A 196 -18.96 15.37 -28.18
C ILE A 196 -19.95 15.88 -27.14
N THR A 197 -19.46 16.21 -25.93
CA THR A 197 -20.31 16.67 -24.82
C THR A 197 -20.35 18.19 -24.72
N HIS A 198 -19.24 18.86 -25.04
CA HIS A 198 -19.14 20.31 -25.02
C HIS A 198 -18.32 20.81 -26.20
N SER A 199 -18.64 22.02 -26.63
CA SER A 199 -17.88 22.72 -27.66
C SER A 199 -17.93 24.23 -27.43
N ASN A 200 -17.01 24.95 -28.04
CA ASN A 200 -17.04 26.40 -27.99
C ASN A 200 -18.28 26.97 -28.74
N PRO A 201 -18.69 28.22 -28.45
CA PRO A 201 -19.91 28.79 -29.06
C PRO A 201 -19.88 28.85 -30.59
N GLN A 202 -18.69 28.96 -31.20
CA GLN A 202 -18.53 29.04 -32.65
C GLN A 202 -18.81 27.71 -33.36
N ILE A 203 -18.66 26.58 -32.65
CA ILE A 203 -18.86 25.23 -33.19
C ILE A 203 -19.93 24.44 -32.42
N VAL A 204 -20.89 25.14 -31.79
CA VAL A 204 -21.96 24.54 -30.97
C VAL A 204 -22.74 23.43 -31.69
N GLY A 205 -22.86 23.50 -33.03
CA GLY A 205 -23.52 22.49 -33.85
C GLY A 205 -22.83 21.12 -33.88
N TYR A 206 -21.65 20.98 -33.26
CA TYR A 206 -20.97 19.70 -33.04
C TYR A 206 -21.33 19.04 -31.71
N THR A 207 -21.88 19.78 -30.74
CA THR A 207 -22.31 19.22 -29.45
C THR A 207 -23.38 18.15 -29.65
N GLY A 208 -23.23 17.01 -28.97
CA GLY A 208 -24.13 15.86 -29.07
C GLY A 208 -23.85 14.93 -30.26
N ARG A 209 -22.90 15.25 -31.14
CA ARG A 209 -22.53 14.36 -32.24
C ARG A 209 -21.79 13.13 -31.72
N VAL A 210 -22.08 12.00 -32.36
CA VAL A 210 -21.39 10.73 -32.16
C VAL A 210 -20.62 10.40 -33.44
N ASN A 211 -19.30 10.32 -33.33
CA ASN A 211 -18.42 9.93 -34.44
C ASN A 211 -17.83 8.56 -34.17
N ILE A 212 -17.95 7.65 -35.12
CA ILE A 212 -17.41 6.30 -35.05
C ILE A 212 -16.24 6.22 -36.01
N PHE A 213 -15.10 5.78 -35.52
CA PHE A 213 -13.86 5.61 -36.27
C PHE A 213 -13.35 4.19 -36.16
N LYS A 214 -12.84 3.66 -37.27
CA LYS A 214 -11.94 2.52 -37.24
C LYS A 214 -10.53 3.02 -36.96
N ILE A 215 -9.84 2.41 -36.01
CA ILE A 215 -8.50 2.83 -35.60
C ILE A 215 -7.42 1.96 -36.24
N THR A 216 -6.29 2.59 -36.56
CA THR A 216 -5.06 1.89 -36.96
C THR A 216 -3.85 2.61 -36.39
N PHE A 217 -2.94 1.88 -35.76
CA PHE A 217 -1.67 2.40 -35.28
C PHE A 217 -0.53 2.04 -36.25
N LYS A 218 0.30 3.03 -36.60
CA LYS A 218 1.53 2.84 -37.39
C LYS A 218 2.68 3.57 -36.72
N GLY A 219 3.43 2.88 -35.86
CA GLY A 219 4.46 3.51 -35.05
C GLY A 219 3.87 4.53 -34.07
N ASP A 220 4.25 5.79 -34.22
CA ASP A 220 3.73 6.92 -33.44
C ASP A 220 2.47 7.57 -34.05
N LEU A 221 1.96 7.04 -35.16
CA LEU A 221 0.76 7.52 -35.82
C LEU A 221 -0.49 6.76 -35.37
N LEU A 222 -1.54 7.53 -35.06
CA LEU A 222 -2.92 7.10 -34.89
C LEU A 222 -3.72 7.56 -36.10
N ILE A 223 -4.30 6.59 -36.83
CA ILE A 223 -5.17 6.83 -37.98
C ILE A 223 -6.60 6.52 -37.56
N LEU A 224 -7.49 7.48 -37.77
CA LEU A 224 -8.94 7.37 -37.52
C LEU A 224 -9.66 7.43 -38.87
N GLU A 225 -10.31 6.34 -39.25
CA GLU A 225 -11.10 6.24 -40.48
C GLU A 225 -12.59 6.31 -40.15
N GLY A 226 -13.28 7.36 -40.62
CA GLY A 226 -14.69 7.58 -40.34
C GLY A 226 -15.58 6.44 -40.82
N GLN A 227 -16.41 5.89 -39.94
CA GLN A 227 -17.35 4.81 -40.24
C GLN A 227 -18.77 5.31 -40.44
N ASN A 228 -19.18 6.32 -39.66
CA ASN A 228 -20.50 6.98 -39.76
C ASN A 228 -20.39 8.44 -40.24
N ASN A 229 -19.21 8.83 -40.70
CA ASN A 229 -18.88 10.17 -41.17
C ASN A 229 -17.78 10.07 -42.23
N THR A 230 -17.51 11.16 -42.94
CA THR A 230 -16.49 11.22 -44.00
C THR A 230 -15.13 11.70 -43.51
N TYR A 231 -14.94 11.87 -42.20
CA TYR A 231 -13.72 12.43 -41.63
C TYR A 231 -12.67 11.32 -41.45
N ASN A 232 -11.58 11.45 -42.19
CA ASN A 232 -10.37 10.66 -41.96
C ASN A 232 -9.31 11.57 -41.33
N GLN A 233 -8.72 11.11 -40.23
CA GLN A 233 -7.76 11.90 -39.47
C GLN A 233 -6.50 11.09 -39.20
N THR A 234 -5.34 11.74 -39.27
CA THR A 234 -4.07 11.15 -38.84
C THR A 234 -3.45 12.04 -37.77
N TRP A 235 -2.98 11.40 -36.71
CA TRP A 235 -2.51 12.04 -35.50
C TRP A 235 -1.15 11.45 -35.13
N LYS A 236 -0.15 12.31 -34.87
CA LYS A 236 1.16 11.88 -34.41
C LYS A 236 1.26 12.06 -32.90
N ARG A 237 1.78 11.06 -32.20
CA ARG A 237 1.98 11.11 -30.75
C ARG A 237 3.05 12.15 -30.42
N ILE A 238 2.76 13.04 -29.48
CA ILE A 238 3.77 13.95 -28.93
C ILE A 238 4.50 13.23 -27.80
N ASN A 239 5.80 13.02 -27.95
CA ASN A 239 6.65 12.55 -26.86
C ASN A 239 7.13 13.76 -26.03
N PRO A 240 6.89 13.79 -24.70
CA PRO A 240 7.37 14.87 -23.83
C PRO A 240 8.89 15.11 -23.89
N GLU A 241 9.69 14.11 -24.26
CA GLU A 241 11.13 14.25 -24.38
C GLU A 241 11.56 15.05 -25.62
N GLU A 242 10.81 14.97 -26.71
CA GLU A 242 11.07 15.73 -27.94
C GLU A 242 10.83 17.24 -27.74
N LEU A 243 9.93 17.60 -26.83
CA LEU A 243 9.65 19.01 -26.48
C LEU A 243 10.80 19.67 -25.68
N LYS A 244 11.66 18.89 -25.01
CA LYS A 244 12.76 19.43 -24.20
C LYS A 244 13.93 19.93 -25.05
N VAL A 245 14.16 19.33 -26.22
CA VAL A 245 15.30 19.64 -27.10
C VAL A 245 15.19 21.02 -27.74
N VAL A 246 13.97 21.49 -28.02
CA VAL A 246 13.74 22.79 -28.67
C VAL A 246 14.06 23.98 -27.75
N ASN A 247 13.98 23.81 -26.43
CA ASN A 247 14.24 24.89 -25.47
C ASN A 247 15.72 25.00 -25.05
N SER A 248 16.59 24.06 -25.43
CA SER A 248 18.03 24.14 -25.13
C SER A 248 18.86 24.91 -26.16
N GLU A 249 18.31 25.22 -27.34
CA GLU A 249 19.01 25.97 -28.40
C GLU A 249 18.79 27.48 -28.35
N LYS A 250 18.03 27.98 -27.36
CA LYS A 250 17.90 29.41 -27.06
C LYS A 250 18.51 29.71 -25.69
N LYS A 251 19.84 29.71 -25.62
CA LYS A 251 20.59 30.36 -24.55
C LYS A 251 21.79 31.09 -25.11
#